data_AF-A0A438DZ04-F1
#
_entry.id   AF-A0A438DZ04-F1
#
_cell.length_a   1.000
_cell.length_b   1.000
_cell.length_c   1.000
_cell.angle_alpha   90.00
_cell.angle_beta   90.00
_cell.angle_gamma   90.00
#
_symmetry.space_group_name_H-M   'P 1'
#
loop_
_entity.id
_entity.type
_entity.pdbx_description
1 polymer ?
#
loop_
_entity_poly.entity_id
_entity_poly.type
_entity_poly.pdbx_seq_one_letter_code
_entity_poly.pdbx_strand_id
1 'polypeptide(L)' 'MVSKSQNALLKERQILEAVLTANEVVDSMLKSNACGVICEQDIKKAYDHINWSSLLSILEKMNFDKE' A
#
# COMPACT_ATOMS: atom_id res chain seq x y z
N MET A 1 -7.59 9.47 -2.55
CA MET A 1 -6.28 9.87 -1.97
C MET A 1 -5.38 8.65 -1.89
N VAL A 2 -4.10 8.84 -2.18
CA VAL A 2 -3.08 7.77 -2.20
C VAL A 2 -2.19 7.90 -0.95
N SER A 3 -1.90 6.79 -0.26
CA SER A 3 -1.03 6.82 0.93
C SER A 3 0.40 7.21 0.58
N LYS A 4 1.11 7.86 1.52
CA LYS A 4 2.57 8.06 1.41
C LYS A 4 3.35 6.75 1.43
N SER A 5 2.82 5.69 2.03
CA SER A 5 3.45 4.36 2.07
C SER A 5 3.08 3.46 0.88
N GLN A 6 2.17 3.89 0.00
CA GLN A 6 1.79 3.11 -1.17
C GLN A 6 2.81 3.36 -2.30
N ASN A 7 3.68 2.39 -2.57
CA ASN A 7 4.79 2.56 -3.52
C ASN A 7 4.61 1.83 -4.86
N ALA A 8 3.57 1.00 -4.98
CA ALA A 8 3.25 0.27 -6.20
C ALA A 8 2.16 0.97 -7.02
N LEU A 9 2.19 0.78 -8.35
CA LEU A 9 1.16 1.21 -9.31
C LEU A 9 0.91 2.73 -9.36
N LEU A 10 1.91 3.52 -9.00
CA LEU A 10 1.85 4.98 -9.05
C LEU A 10 2.97 5.51 -9.91
N LYS A 11 2.66 6.50 -10.75
CA LYS A 11 3.67 7.24 -11.50
C LYS A 11 4.66 7.87 -10.51
N GLU A 12 5.94 7.90 -10.90
CA GLU A 12 7.05 8.48 -10.13
C GLU A 12 7.46 7.73 -8.85
N ARG A 13 6.82 6.61 -8.50
CA ARG A 13 7.28 5.76 -7.38
C ARG A 13 8.01 4.52 -7.85
N GLN A 14 9.08 4.15 -7.14
CA GLN A 14 9.90 3.00 -7.49
C GLN A 14 9.76 1.88 -6.46
N ILE A 15 9.86 0.62 -6.91
CA ILE A 15 9.81 -0.55 -6.02
C ILE A 15 10.92 -0.50 -4.94
N LEU A 16 12.06 0.10 -5.27
CA LEU A 16 13.19 0.27 -4.36
C LEU A 16 12.83 1.15 -3.15
N GLU A 17 11.95 2.14 -3.31
CA GLU A 17 11.50 2.98 -2.19
C GLU A 17 10.75 2.16 -1.14
N ALA A 18 9.95 1.18 -1.55
CA ALA A 18 9.28 0.27 -0.62
C ALA A 18 10.27 -0.57 0.19
N VAL A 19 11.30 -1.11 -0.48
CA VAL A 19 12.34 -1.92 0.16
C VAL A 19 13.15 -1.07 1.15
N LEU A 20 13.51 0.16 0.76
CA LEU A 20 14.26 1.07 1.63
C LEU A 20 13.47 1.44 2.87
N THR A 21 12.21 1.86 2.71
CA THR A 21 11.34 2.20 3.85
C THR A 21 11.14 1.01 4.78
N ALA A 22 10.95 -0.21 4.25
CA ALA A 22 10.83 -1.41 5.08
C ALA A 22 12.11 -1.66 5.89
N ASN A 23 13.28 -1.53 5.26
CA ASN A 23 14.57 -1.70 5.93
C ASN A 23 14.79 -0.66 7.04
N GLU A 24 14.44 0.60 6.81
CA GLU A 24 14.55 1.66 7.81
C GLU A 24 13.63 1.39 9.03
N VAL A 25 12.41 0.91 8.80
CA VAL A 25 11.48 0.55 9.88
C VAL A 25 12.04 -0.62 10.70
N VAL A 26 12.55 -1.66 10.05
CA VAL A 26 13.17 -2.81 10.74
C VAL A 26 14.40 -2.39 11.54
N ASP A 27 15.30 -1.61 10.94
CA ASP A 27 16.50 -1.10 11.60
C ASP A 27 16.15 -0.22 12.81
N SER A 28 15.12 0.63 12.70
CA SER A 28 14.63 1.46 13.80
C SER A 28 14.05 0.61 14.95
N MET A 29 13.28 -0.44 14.65
CA MET A 29 12.76 -1.37 15.67
C MET A 29 13.90 -2.07 16.41
N LEU A 30 14.91 -2.56 15.68
CA LEU A 30 16.07 -3.21 16.27
C LEU A 30 16.87 -2.26 17.17
N LYS A 31 17.13 -1.03 16.71
CA LYS A 31 17.86 0.00 17.48
C LYS A 31 17.13 0.44 18.74
N SER A 32 15.80 0.40 18.74
CA SER A 32 14.98 0.77 19.89
C SER A 32 14.67 -0.39 20.83
N ASN A 33 15.18 -1.61 20.55
CA ASN A 33 14.80 -2.84 21.24
C ASN A 33 13.27 -3.04 21.30
N ALA A 34 12.55 -2.53 20.31
CA ALA A 34 11.10 -2.67 20.22
C ALA A 34 10.75 -4.06 19.69
N CYS A 35 9.78 -4.71 20.32
CA CYS A 35 9.17 -5.92 19.77
C CYS A 35 8.21 -5.51 18.64
N GLY A 36 8.35 -6.13 17.47
CA GLY A 36 7.51 -5.89 16.30
C GLY A 36 7.24 -7.17 15.52
N VAL A 37 6.19 -7.15 14.72
CA VAL A 37 5.81 -8.27 13.84
C VAL A 37 5.77 -7.75 12.40
N ILE A 38 6.38 -8.50 11.49
CA ILE A 38 6.26 -8.27 10.04
C ILE A 38 5.26 -9.28 9.51
N CYS A 39 4.20 -8.79 8.87
CA CYS A 39 3.19 -9.62 8.23
C CYS A 39 3.28 -9.46 6.72
N GLU A 40 3.70 -10.52 6.03
CA GLU A 40 3.59 -10.59 4.57
C GLU A 40 2.14 -10.92 4.20
N GLN A 41 1.50 -10.03 3.45
CA GLN A 41 0.15 -10.24 2.94
C GLN A 41 0.18 -10.27 1.42
N ASP A 42 -0.26 -11.39 0.85
CA ASP A 42 -0.50 -11.54 -0.58
C ASP A 42 -2.00 -11.70 -0.86
N ILE A 43 -2.49 -11.05 -1.92
CA ILE A 43 -3.88 -11.13 -2.34
C ILE A 43 -3.94 -11.91 -3.66
N LYS A 44 -4.22 -13.21 -3.55
CA LYS A 44 -4.34 -14.09 -4.71
C LYS A 44 -5.46 -13.64 -5.63
N LYS A 45 -5.12 -13.43 -6.91
CA LYS A 45 -6.09 -13.10 -7.97
C LYS A 45 -7.00 -11.93 -7.56
N ALA A 46 -6.40 -10.86 -7.05
CA ALA A 46 -7.12 -9.71 -6.51
C ALA A 46 -8.18 -9.18 -7.47
N TYR A 47 -7.86 -9.09 -8.76
CA TYR A 47 -8.78 -8.60 -9.80
C TYR A 47 -9.97 -9.53 -10.08
N ASP A 48 -9.81 -10.85 -9.91
CA ASP A 48 -10.87 -11.83 -10.14
C ASP A 48 -11.95 -11.79 -9.05
N HIS A 49 -11.59 -11.31 -7.85
CA HIS A 49 -12.45 -11.33 -6.66
C HIS A 49 -12.92 -9.93 -6.22
N ILE A 50 -12.78 -8.91 -7.09
CA ILE A 50 -13.23 -7.55 -6.76
C ILE A 50 -14.75 -7.51 -6.66
N ASN A 51 -15.25 -6.95 -5.56
CA ASN A 51 -16.65 -6.52 -5.49
C ASN A 51 -16.80 -5.17 -6.23
N TRP A 52 -17.44 -5.21 -7.40
CA TRP A 52 -17.63 -4.06 -8.27
C TRP A 52 -18.43 -2.92 -7.63
N SER A 53 -19.45 -3.21 -6.83
CA SER A 53 -20.23 -2.15 -6.18
C SER A 53 -19.39 -1.40 -5.14
N SER A 54 -18.50 -2.11 -4.43
CA SER A 54 -17.54 -1.50 -3.51
C SER A 54 -16.54 -0.63 -4.26
N LEU A 55 -15.98 -1.12 -5.38
CA LEU A 55 -15.05 -0.35 -6.19
C LEU A 55 -15.67 0.96 -6.69
N LEU A 56 -16.88 0.91 -7.27
CA LEU A 56 -17.59 2.09 -7.76
C LEU A 56 -17.85 3.10 -6.63
N SER A 57 -18.25 2.62 -5.45
CA SER A 57 -18.46 3.50 -4.28
C SER A 57 -17.19 4.22 -3.81
N ILE A 58 -16.02 3.59 -3.99
CA ILE A 58 -14.73 4.19 -3.64
C ILE A 58 -14.34 5.24 -4.67
N LEU A 59 -14.53 4.96 -5.96
CA LEU A 59 -14.24 5.89 -7.05
C LEU A 59 -15.08 7.17 -6.94
N GLU A 60 -16.38 7.04 -6.66
CA GLU A 60 -17.28 8.16 -6.42
C GLU A 60 -16.81 9.02 -5.23
N LYS A 61 -16.46 8.39 -4.10
CA LYS A 61 -15.90 9.09 -2.93
C LYS A 61 -14.58 9.80 -3.22
N MET A 62 -13.82 9.32 -4.20
CA MET A 62 -12.59 9.96 -4.65
C MET A 62 -12.83 11.04 -5.71
N ASN A 63 -14.08 11.30 -6.13
CA ASN A 63 -14.47 12.20 -7.21
C ASN A 63 -13.74 11.88 -8.54
N PHE A 64 -13.52 10.60 -8.84
CA PHE A 64 -12.85 10.18 -10.09
C PHE A 64 -13.67 10.46 -11.36
N ASP A 65 -14.96 10.73 -11.20
CA ASP A 65 -15.94 11.00 -12.26
C ASP A 65 -16.09 12.49 -12.59
N LYS A 66 -15.41 13.38 -11.87
CA LYS A 66 -15.49 14.83 -12.04
C LYS A 66 -14.20 15.38 -12.63
N GLU A 67 -14.05 15.21 -13.94
CA GLU A 67 -13.18 16.03 -14.79
C GLU A 67 -14.05 16.88 -15.72
#